data_AF-A0A9D5QBN2-F1
#
_entry.id   AF-A0A9D5QBN2-F1
#
_cell.length_a   1.000
_cell.length_b   1.000
_cell.length_c   1.000
_cell.angle_alpha   90.00
_cell.angle_beta   90.00
_cell.angle_gamma   90.00
#
_symmetry.space_group_name_H-M   'P 1'
#
loop_
_entity.id
_entity.type
_entity.pdbx_description
1 polymer ?
#
loop_
_entity_poly.entity_id
_entity_poly.type
_entity_poly.pdbx_seq_one_letter_code
_entity_poly.pdbx_strand_id
1 'polypeptide(L)'
;MTAFLLITLLGLPGEVSVKGPYTARTAVEPYDDSHLLILNQDTIDTRIGKPSIHTMYGESVRAVVKFDHPLKGSDRAILEKSGLTVHGYLPNYAYLVSGNLDMIMDLTDISWFSPYRPEWKQASGLVSGRKTSEVISVWLFDDVSMDEMVKSLRNDFGAEIISAHDGINKLLRISVAPEVLNDIVSMNQVRWIEPWFEPGYLNDSAQWVSQSMELDYRSLWERGLTGEGVIVSSADAGITTTHVMFADSATQITDWGNYPYHRKIIAVHPSSPEARMGDLVDYHGTHTACTICGEDSYWQCESAYDGIAPGTRLFFIDNGGETKMAYPQDYYQMYAVAKEGNHAGKPILMSNSWRSSTDYLIYDLSCRQTDEFAWDNPGFLILYSQGNFGSNGPSPPATAKNVVSVGATGNGTTADEPAGFSSAGPTDDGRIKPTQVAPGYLTS
;
A
#
# COMPACT_ATOMS: atom_id res chain seq x y z
N MET A 1 17.61 -8.30 34.36
CA MET A 1 18.67 -8.64 35.33
C MET A 1 19.25 -9.99 34.92
N THR A 2 20.55 -10.03 34.65
CA THR A 2 21.52 -11.15 34.66
C THR A 2 21.03 -12.61 34.73
N ALA A 3 21.43 -13.48 33.79
CA ALA A 3 22.14 -14.78 34.01
C ALA A 3 22.02 -15.82 32.86
N PHE A 4 23.18 -16.35 32.39
CA PHE A 4 23.55 -17.75 32.03
C PHE A 4 22.70 -18.55 30.98
N LEU A 5 23.18 -19.47 30.12
CA LEU A 5 24.49 -20.02 29.69
C LEU A 5 24.22 -21.02 28.52
N LEU A 6 25.25 -21.27 27.73
CA LEU A 6 25.50 -22.24 26.65
C LEU A 6 25.26 -23.76 26.95
N ILE A 7 25.10 -24.55 25.86
CA ILE A 7 25.30 -26.03 25.66
C ILE A 7 24.09 -26.90 26.06
N THR A 8 23.44 -27.68 25.17
CA THR A 8 23.90 -29.00 24.66
C THR A 8 22.95 -29.48 23.54
N LEU A 9 23.47 -29.92 22.38
CA LEU A 9 22.71 -30.76 21.42
C LEU A 9 23.63 -31.88 20.92
N LEU A 10 23.60 -33.00 21.63
CA LEU A 10 24.04 -34.31 21.15
C LEU A 10 22.80 -35.21 21.07
N GLY A 11 22.62 -35.83 19.92
CA GLY A 11 21.37 -36.44 19.47
C GLY A 11 20.95 -37.74 20.17
N LEU A 12 19.76 -38.20 19.78
CA LEU A 12 19.41 -39.56 19.38
C LEU A 12 18.08 -39.51 18.58
N PRO A 13 17.82 -40.49 17.69
CA PRO A 13 16.83 -40.40 16.63
C PRO A 13 15.44 -40.81 17.12
N GLY A 14 14.42 -40.06 16.70
CA GLY A 14 13.02 -40.45 16.82
C GLY A 14 12.33 -40.25 15.47
N GLU A 15 12.10 -41.35 14.76
CA GLU A 15 11.13 -41.37 13.66
C GLU A 15 9.76 -40.95 14.20
N VAL A 16 9.20 -39.87 13.68
CA VAL A 16 7.77 -39.62 13.78
C VAL A 16 7.17 -39.94 12.42
N SER A 17 6.62 -41.16 12.32
CA SER A 17 5.81 -41.54 11.16
C SER A 17 4.51 -40.76 11.18
N VAL A 18 4.24 -39.95 10.16
CA VAL A 18 2.90 -39.42 9.89
C VAL A 18 2.21 -40.40 8.92
N LYS A 19 1.41 -41.31 9.47
CA LYS A 19 0.45 -42.14 8.72
C LYS A 19 -0.96 -41.79 9.16
N GLY A 20 -1.70 -41.11 8.30
CA GLY A 20 -3.13 -40.89 8.37
C GLY A 20 -3.63 -40.31 7.04
N PRO A 21 -4.79 -40.74 6.51
CA PRO A 21 -5.19 -40.41 5.16
C PRO A 21 -5.58 -38.94 5.06
N TYR A 22 -4.99 -38.21 4.12
CA TYR A 22 -5.55 -36.95 3.66
C TYR A 22 -6.89 -37.27 2.98
N THR A 23 -7.99 -37.11 3.71
CA THR A 23 -9.28 -36.85 3.09
C THR A 23 -9.19 -35.45 2.49
N ALA A 24 -9.15 -35.37 1.16
CA ALA A 24 -9.39 -34.13 0.46
C ALA A 24 -10.68 -33.51 1.00
N ARG A 25 -10.60 -32.28 1.55
CA ARG A 25 -11.79 -31.48 1.86
C ARG A 25 -12.41 -31.06 0.53
N THR A 26 -13.13 -31.97 -0.11
CA THR A 26 -14.06 -31.65 -1.21
C THR A 26 -15.38 -31.20 -0.61
N ALA A 27 -15.36 -29.99 -0.07
CA ALA A 27 -16.50 -29.09 0.07
C ALA A 27 -15.87 -27.76 0.52
N VAL A 28 -15.92 -26.75 -0.34
CA VAL A 28 -15.77 -25.37 0.14
C VAL A 28 -16.96 -25.17 1.07
N GLU A 29 -16.75 -25.28 2.38
CA GLU A 29 -17.76 -24.85 3.34
C GLU A 29 -18.01 -23.36 3.08
N PRO A 30 -19.27 -22.91 2.96
CA PRO A 30 -19.54 -21.48 2.99
C PRO A 30 -18.90 -20.96 4.28
N TYR A 31 -18.09 -19.89 4.18
CA TYR A 31 -17.36 -19.29 5.30
C TYR A 31 -18.18 -19.39 6.60
N ASP A 32 -17.57 -19.91 7.68
CA ASP A 32 -18.24 -20.16 8.97
C ASP A 32 -19.07 -18.93 9.43
N ASP A 33 -18.57 -17.73 9.12
CA ASP A 33 -19.18 -16.44 9.47
C ASP A 33 -20.18 -15.88 8.42
N SER A 34 -20.58 -16.65 7.41
CA SER A 34 -21.51 -16.21 6.36
C SER A 34 -22.90 -15.85 6.88
N HIS A 35 -23.26 -16.33 8.07
CA HIS A 35 -24.48 -15.98 8.78
C HIS A 35 -24.36 -14.69 9.59
N LEU A 36 -23.17 -14.09 9.67
CA LEU A 36 -22.93 -12.83 10.36
C LEU A 36 -23.03 -11.65 9.39
N LEU A 37 -23.55 -10.52 9.86
CA LEU A 37 -23.29 -9.21 9.27
C LEU A 37 -22.25 -8.51 10.13
N ILE A 38 -21.04 -8.31 9.59
CA ILE A 38 -19.92 -7.72 10.31
C ILE A 38 -19.80 -6.25 9.91
N LEU A 39 -20.05 -5.36 10.87
CA LEU A 39 -19.97 -3.92 10.74
C LEU A 39 -18.93 -3.38 11.73
N ASN A 40 -18.45 -2.16 11.51
CA ASN A 40 -17.45 -1.55 12.38
C ASN A 40 -17.93 -1.36 13.85
N GLN A 41 -19.24 -1.21 14.08
CA GLN A 41 -19.80 -1.06 15.44
C GLN A 41 -20.48 -2.33 15.98
N ASP A 42 -20.74 -3.33 15.15
CA ASP A 42 -21.61 -4.43 15.54
C ASP A 42 -21.34 -5.69 14.72
N THR A 43 -21.61 -6.85 15.31
CA THR A 43 -21.58 -8.15 14.62
C THR A 43 -22.90 -8.84 14.89
N ILE A 44 -23.72 -8.99 13.84
CA ILE A 44 -25.11 -9.42 13.96
C ILE A 44 -25.23 -10.85 13.42
N ASP A 45 -25.66 -11.79 14.26
CA ASP A 45 -26.05 -13.13 13.81
C ASP A 45 -27.44 -13.08 13.17
N THR A 46 -27.49 -13.20 11.85
CA THR A 46 -28.73 -13.03 11.09
C THR A 46 -29.64 -14.25 11.11
N ARG A 47 -29.26 -15.32 11.82
CA ARG A 47 -30.15 -16.48 12.08
C ARG A 47 -31.13 -16.21 13.21
N ILE A 48 -30.83 -15.24 14.08
CA ILE A 48 -31.63 -14.92 15.26
C ILE A 48 -32.74 -13.92 14.88
N GLY A 49 -33.77 -14.43 14.19
CA GLY A 49 -34.99 -13.69 13.85
C GLY A 49 -34.81 -12.53 12.85
N LYS A 50 -35.84 -12.24 12.05
CA LYS A 50 -35.88 -10.97 11.31
C LYS A 50 -36.11 -9.83 12.32
N PRO A 51 -35.32 -8.74 12.33
CA PRO A 51 -35.51 -7.63 13.23
C PRO A 51 -36.94 -7.08 13.10
N SER A 52 -37.57 -6.79 14.22
CA SER A 52 -38.94 -6.28 14.25
C SER A 52 -39.02 -4.95 13.49
N ILE A 53 -39.75 -4.95 12.36
CA ILE A 53 -40.05 -3.76 11.52
C ILE A 53 -41.21 -2.98 12.15
N HIS A 54 -41.24 -2.84 13.48
CA HIS A 54 -42.38 -2.28 14.21
C HIS A 54 -42.51 -0.76 14.01
N THR A 55 -42.60 -0.27 12.76
CA THR A 55 -43.19 1.05 12.38
C THR A 55 -43.14 1.42 10.89
N MET A 56 -42.56 0.64 9.96
CA MET A 56 -42.25 1.14 8.60
C MET A 56 -43.11 0.58 7.46
N TYR A 57 -44.40 0.34 7.68
CA TYR A 57 -45.27 -0.09 6.57
C TYR A 57 -45.48 1.07 5.59
N GLY A 58 -45.02 0.91 4.35
CA GLY A 58 -45.25 1.88 3.27
C GLY A 58 -44.23 3.02 3.11
N GLU A 59 -43.22 3.14 3.97
CA GLU A 59 -42.22 4.22 3.90
C GLU A 59 -40.91 3.76 3.24
N SER A 60 -40.31 4.64 2.43
CA SER A 60 -38.99 4.41 1.86
C SER A 60 -37.92 4.65 2.93
N VAL A 61 -37.08 3.65 3.20
CA VAL A 61 -36.05 3.73 4.23
C VAL A 61 -34.69 3.27 3.70
N ARG A 62 -33.60 3.73 4.34
CA ARG A 62 -32.27 3.14 4.16
C ARG A 62 -32.22 1.83 4.93
N ALA A 63 -31.70 0.78 4.31
CA ALA A 63 -31.75 -0.56 4.89
C ALA A 63 -30.57 -1.42 4.45
N VAL A 64 -30.28 -2.44 5.25
CA VAL A 64 -29.36 -3.50 4.90
C VAL A 64 -30.17 -4.74 4.53
N VAL A 65 -29.85 -5.35 3.39
CA VAL A 65 -30.46 -6.59 2.92
C VAL A 65 -29.37 -7.62 2.73
N LYS A 66 -29.52 -8.80 3.35
CA LYS A 66 -28.51 -9.85 3.40
C LYS A 66 -29.00 -11.14 2.77
N PHE A 67 -28.09 -11.77 2.02
CA PHE A 67 -28.24 -13.07 1.39
C PHE A 67 -27.46 -14.14 2.17
N ASP A 68 -27.84 -15.39 2.01
CA ASP A 68 -27.16 -16.57 2.59
C ASP A 68 -26.06 -17.14 1.68
N HIS A 69 -25.75 -16.45 0.58
CA HIS A 69 -24.78 -16.87 -0.42
C HIS A 69 -23.98 -15.69 -0.99
N PRO A 70 -22.79 -15.95 -1.59
CA PRO A 70 -22.04 -14.92 -2.30
C PRO A 70 -22.88 -14.19 -3.33
N LEU A 71 -22.89 -12.85 -3.24
CA LEU A 71 -23.73 -11.99 -4.07
C LEU A 71 -23.41 -12.16 -5.56
N LYS A 72 -24.47 -12.30 -6.35
CA LYS A 72 -24.45 -12.39 -7.81
C LYS A 72 -25.12 -11.16 -8.40
N GLY A 73 -24.84 -10.90 -9.68
CA GLY A 73 -25.53 -9.82 -10.42
C GLY A 73 -27.06 -10.00 -10.46
N SER A 74 -27.56 -11.24 -10.38
CA SER A 74 -29.00 -11.54 -10.27
C SER A 74 -29.63 -10.97 -9.01
N ASP A 75 -28.91 -10.95 -7.91
CA ASP A 75 -29.45 -10.61 -6.59
C ASP A 75 -29.70 -9.10 -6.52
N ARG A 76 -28.74 -8.32 -7.05
CA ARG A 76 -28.92 -6.89 -7.30
C ARG A 76 -30.14 -6.62 -8.20
N ALA A 77 -30.26 -7.35 -9.31
CA ALA A 77 -31.36 -7.17 -10.25
C ALA A 77 -32.73 -7.51 -9.64
N ILE A 78 -32.80 -8.51 -8.74
CA ILE A 78 -34.02 -8.85 -8.01
C ILE A 78 -34.43 -7.70 -7.09
N LEU A 79 -33.49 -7.13 -6.32
CA LEU A 79 -33.77 -5.98 -5.44
C LEU A 79 -34.25 -4.76 -6.24
N GLU A 80 -33.57 -4.45 -7.35
CA GLU A 80 -33.93 -3.34 -8.23
C GLU A 80 -35.31 -3.55 -8.88
N LYS A 81 -35.61 -4.78 -9.31
CA LYS A 81 -36.93 -5.13 -9.87
C LYS A 81 -38.05 -5.07 -8.84
N SER A 82 -37.75 -5.33 -7.57
CA SER A 82 -38.67 -5.14 -6.44
C SER A 82 -38.86 -3.66 -6.05
N GLY A 83 -38.18 -2.72 -6.73
CA GLY A 83 -38.35 -1.29 -6.49
C GLY A 83 -37.41 -0.73 -5.42
N LEU A 84 -36.35 -1.44 -5.05
CA LEU A 84 -35.29 -0.93 -4.17
C LEU A 84 -34.13 -0.35 -4.99
N THR A 85 -33.52 0.71 -4.50
CA THR A 85 -32.26 1.24 -5.04
C THR A 85 -31.09 0.63 -4.27
N VAL A 86 -30.09 0.07 -4.97
CA VAL A 86 -28.90 -0.51 -4.35
C VAL A 86 -27.75 0.53 -4.33
N HIS A 87 -27.33 0.95 -3.14
CA HIS A 87 -26.31 1.98 -2.89
C HIS A 87 -24.88 1.45 -2.84
N GLY A 88 -24.74 0.16 -2.60
CA GLY A 88 -23.44 -0.50 -2.56
C GLY A 88 -23.42 -1.76 -1.70
N TYR A 89 -22.28 -2.41 -1.72
CA TYR A 89 -21.99 -3.62 -0.98
C TYR A 89 -21.68 -3.33 0.49
N LEU A 90 -22.06 -4.27 1.37
CA LEU A 90 -21.58 -4.42 2.73
C LEU A 90 -21.02 -5.84 2.92
N PRO A 91 -19.99 -6.03 3.78
CA PRO A 91 -19.40 -7.34 4.04
C PRO A 91 -20.42 -8.46 4.34
N ASN A 92 -20.01 -9.69 4.07
CA ASN A 92 -20.79 -10.91 4.35
C ASN A 92 -22.15 -10.94 3.65
N TYR A 93 -22.14 -10.69 2.34
CA TYR A 93 -23.26 -10.89 1.42
C TYR A 93 -24.45 -9.96 1.68
N ALA A 94 -24.17 -8.70 1.96
CA ALA A 94 -25.19 -7.70 2.18
C ALA A 94 -25.11 -6.54 1.18
N TYR A 95 -26.26 -5.95 0.90
CA TYR A 95 -26.39 -4.69 0.19
C TYR A 95 -26.96 -3.62 1.11
N LEU A 96 -26.42 -2.41 0.99
CA LEU A 96 -27.07 -1.21 1.47
C LEU A 96 -28.05 -0.74 0.40
N VAL A 97 -29.32 -0.60 0.77
CA VAL A 97 -30.41 -0.29 -0.15
C VAL A 97 -31.27 0.86 0.37
N SER A 98 -32.11 1.42 -0.50
CA SER A 98 -33.22 2.26 -0.10
C SER A 98 -34.51 1.89 -0.81
N GLY A 99 -35.64 2.02 -0.11
CA GLY A 99 -36.96 1.79 -0.67
C GLY A 99 -37.91 1.18 0.36
N ASN A 100 -39.07 0.71 -0.10
CA ASN A 100 -40.04 0.04 0.76
C ASN A 100 -39.67 -1.44 0.94
N LEU A 101 -39.33 -1.83 2.16
CA LEU A 101 -38.93 -3.21 2.50
C LEU A 101 -40.08 -4.23 2.43
N ASP A 102 -41.33 -3.79 2.40
CA ASP A 102 -42.49 -4.67 2.15
C ASP A 102 -42.34 -5.42 0.82
N MET A 103 -41.69 -4.81 -0.18
CA MET A 103 -41.49 -5.37 -1.52
C MET A 103 -40.56 -6.58 -1.59
N ILE A 104 -39.85 -6.87 -0.50
CA ILE A 104 -38.86 -7.94 -0.43
C ILE A 104 -39.16 -8.97 0.68
N MET A 105 -40.29 -8.84 1.39
CA MET A 105 -40.65 -9.73 2.49
C MET A 105 -40.82 -11.20 2.05
N ASP A 106 -41.36 -11.39 0.85
CA ASP A 106 -41.69 -12.71 0.29
C ASP A 106 -40.55 -13.32 -0.55
N LEU A 107 -39.43 -12.62 -0.72
CA LEU A 107 -38.29 -13.13 -1.47
C LEU A 107 -37.53 -14.18 -0.66
N THR A 108 -37.44 -15.41 -1.20
CA THR A 108 -36.82 -16.55 -0.50
C THR A 108 -35.31 -16.47 -0.42
N ASP A 109 -34.68 -15.73 -1.34
CA ASP A 109 -33.22 -15.59 -1.42
C ASP A 109 -32.66 -14.60 -0.39
N ILE A 110 -33.54 -13.87 0.31
CA ILE A 110 -33.18 -12.90 1.34
C ILE A 110 -33.24 -13.57 2.71
N SER A 111 -32.06 -13.79 3.27
CA SER A 111 -31.90 -14.37 4.60
C SER A 111 -32.30 -13.42 5.73
N TRP A 112 -32.06 -12.11 5.55
CA TRP A 112 -32.25 -11.12 6.61
C TRP A 112 -32.27 -9.70 6.03
N PHE A 113 -32.99 -8.79 6.69
CA PHE A 113 -32.91 -7.36 6.37
C PHE A 113 -33.28 -6.51 7.59
N SER A 114 -32.80 -5.25 7.63
CA SER A 114 -33.11 -4.30 8.70
C SER A 114 -32.95 -2.86 8.23
N PRO A 115 -33.70 -1.90 8.80
CA PRO A 115 -33.37 -0.49 8.64
C PRO A 115 -31.91 -0.20 9.00
N TYR A 116 -31.25 0.67 8.24
CA TYR A 116 -29.86 1.03 8.42
C TYR A 116 -29.73 2.02 9.58
N ARG A 117 -29.30 1.49 10.73
CA ARG A 117 -29.36 2.20 12.00
C ARG A 117 -28.26 3.25 12.15
N PRO A 118 -28.49 4.32 12.93
CA PRO A 118 -27.49 5.36 13.21
C PRO A 118 -26.14 4.78 13.68
N GLU A 119 -26.16 3.78 14.55
CA GLU A 119 -24.94 3.21 15.13
C GLU A 119 -24.01 2.61 14.05
N TRP A 120 -24.55 2.20 12.90
CA TRP A 120 -23.78 1.59 11.82
C TRP A 120 -23.17 2.60 10.84
N LYS A 121 -23.53 3.89 10.96
CA LYS A 121 -23.09 4.97 10.06
C LYS A 121 -21.83 5.68 10.53
N GLN A 122 -21.09 5.13 11.49
CA GLN A 122 -19.94 5.83 12.10
C GLN A 122 -18.72 4.95 12.35
N ALA A 123 -17.54 5.57 12.28
CA ALA A 123 -16.29 4.97 12.71
C ALA A 123 -16.25 4.72 14.23
N SER A 124 -15.55 3.65 14.63
CA SER A 124 -15.49 3.26 16.04
C SER A 124 -14.83 4.34 16.89
N GLY A 125 -15.45 4.62 18.03
CA GLY A 125 -14.94 5.57 19.01
C GLY A 125 -15.32 7.03 18.75
N LEU A 126 -15.85 7.39 17.58
CA LEU A 126 -16.15 8.78 17.20
C LEU A 126 -17.18 9.43 18.14
N VAL A 127 -18.42 8.90 18.19
CA VAL A 127 -19.46 9.43 19.09
C VAL A 127 -19.10 9.29 20.56
N SER A 128 -18.32 8.27 20.93
CA SER A 128 -17.87 8.11 22.34
C SER A 128 -16.74 9.06 22.75
N GLY A 129 -16.24 9.90 21.84
CA GLY A 129 -15.11 10.79 22.08
C GLY A 129 -13.75 10.09 22.23
N ARG A 130 -13.67 8.79 21.95
CA ARG A 130 -12.43 7.98 22.02
C ARG A 130 -11.50 8.22 20.83
N LYS A 131 -12.05 8.67 19.69
CA LYS A 131 -11.29 9.16 18.55
C LYS A 131 -11.75 10.58 18.24
N THR A 132 -10.83 11.53 18.33
CA THR A 132 -11.12 12.96 18.15
C THR A 132 -10.33 13.50 16.98
N SER A 133 -10.99 14.30 16.15
CA SER A 133 -10.39 15.24 15.20
C SER A 133 -11.27 16.48 15.20
N GLU A 134 -10.69 17.65 14.97
CA GLU A 134 -11.47 18.89 14.77
C GLU A 134 -12.31 18.80 13.48
N VAL A 135 -11.93 17.93 12.54
CA VAL A 135 -12.60 17.75 11.25
C VAL A 135 -13.08 16.31 11.10
N ILE A 136 -14.29 16.14 10.58
CA ILE A 136 -14.84 14.83 10.21
C ILE A 136 -15.14 14.77 8.73
N SER A 137 -15.00 13.57 8.15
CA SER A 137 -15.50 13.24 6.81
C SER A 137 -16.93 12.72 6.93
N VAL A 138 -17.81 13.22 6.07
CA VAL A 138 -19.22 12.80 5.99
C VAL A 138 -19.50 12.35 4.56
N TRP A 139 -19.86 11.07 4.41
CA TRP A 139 -20.31 10.48 3.15
C TRP A 139 -21.83 10.44 3.12
N LEU A 140 -22.41 11.02 2.08
CA LEU A 140 -23.85 11.08 1.86
C LEU A 140 -24.31 9.99 0.88
N PHE A 141 -25.60 9.67 0.92
CA PHE A 141 -26.24 8.91 -0.15
C PHE A 141 -26.30 9.72 -1.46
N ASP A 142 -26.30 9.03 -2.59
CA ASP A 142 -26.21 9.59 -3.94
C ASP A 142 -27.42 10.42 -4.39
N ASP A 143 -28.58 10.18 -3.77
CA ASP A 143 -29.83 10.90 -3.98
C ASP A 143 -29.94 12.20 -3.15
N VAL A 144 -28.95 12.49 -2.30
CA VAL A 144 -28.96 13.69 -1.44
C VAL A 144 -28.54 14.93 -2.24
N SER A 145 -29.31 16.01 -2.09
CA SER A 145 -28.92 17.33 -2.58
C SER A 145 -27.80 17.92 -1.72
N MET A 146 -26.62 18.14 -2.31
CA MET A 146 -25.46 18.69 -1.60
C MET A 146 -25.75 20.09 -1.03
N ASP A 147 -26.44 20.94 -1.81
CA ASP A 147 -26.77 22.30 -1.40
C ASP A 147 -27.73 22.35 -0.21
N GLU A 148 -28.72 21.45 -0.17
CA GLU A 148 -29.64 21.35 0.96
C GLU A 148 -28.94 20.80 2.20
N MET A 149 -28.09 19.79 2.03
CA MET A 149 -27.31 19.22 3.13
C MET A 149 -26.37 20.25 3.76
N VAL A 150 -25.64 21.01 2.94
CA VAL A 150 -24.75 22.09 3.40
C VAL A 150 -25.53 23.16 4.18
N LYS A 151 -26.73 23.52 3.72
CA LYS A 151 -27.59 24.49 4.43
C LYS A 151 -28.06 23.94 5.79
N SER A 152 -28.51 22.68 5.83
CA SER A 152 -28.96 22.04 7.08
C SER A 152 -27.81 21.92 8.09
N LEU A 153 -26.64 21.43 7.65
CA LEU A 153 -25.45 21.32 8.51
C LEU A 153 -25.04 22.67 9.13
N ARG A 154 -25.09 23.76 8.36
CA ARG A 154 -24.77 25.10 8.88
C ARG A 154 -25.84 25.62 9.83
N ASN A 155 -27.11 25.55 9.44
CA ASN A 155 -28.19 26.23 10.15
C ASN A 155 -28.65 25.47 11.40
N ASP A 156 -28.70 24.14 11.31
CA ASP A 156 -29.29 23.29 12.34
C ASP A 156 -28.24 22.79 13.33
N PHE A 157 -26.99 22.62 12.86
CA PHE A 157 -25.91 22.01 13.65
C PHE A 157 -24.70 22.92 13.87
N GLY A 158 -24.71 24.14 13.32
CA GLY A 158 -23.60 25.08 13.45
C GLY A 158 -22.29 24.60 12.84
N ALA A 159 -22.35 23.67 11.87
CA ALA A 159 -21.16 23.08 11.28
C ALA A 159 -20.41 24.09 10.38
N GLU A 160 -19.10 24.16 10.56
CA GLU A 160 -18.20 24.78 9.59
C GLU A 160 -17.98 23.81 8.42
N ILE A 161 -18.17 24.28 7.20
CA ILE A 161 -17.99 23.46 5.99
C ILE A 161 -16.60 23.74 5.41
N ILE A 162 -15.69 22.80 5.58
CA ILE A 162 -14.30 22.89 5.11
C ILE A 162 -14.23 22.54 3.63
N SER A 163 -14.92 21.49 3.21
CA SER A 163 -15.03 21.13 1.79
C SER A 163 -16.32 20.38 1.48
N ALA A 164 -16.85 20.56 0.27
CA ALA A 164 -18.00 19.82 -0.26
C ALA A 164 -17.67 19.33 -1.68
N HIS A 165 -17.79 18.02 -1.91
CA HIS A 165 -17.51 17.39 -3.19
C HIS A 165 -18.74 16.61 -3.65
N ASP A 166 -19.33 17.04 -4.76
CA ASP A 166 -20.51 16.42 -5.38
C ASP A 166 -20.12 15.69 -6.67
N GLY A 167 -19.35 14.61 -6.53
CA GLY A 167 -18.84 13.79 -7.63
C GLY A 167 -19.49 12.40 -7.66
N ILE A 168 -18.70 11.37 -8.02
CA ILE A 168 -19.15 9.96 -7.94
C ILE A 168 -19.63 9.62 -6.52
N ASN A 169 -18.91 10.13 -5.52
CA ASN A 169 -19.33 10.12 -4.13
C ASN A 169 -19.63 11.55 -3.69
N LYS A 170 -20.68 11.70 -2.88
CA LYS A 170 -21.02 12.96 -2.22
C LYS A 170 -20.36 13.02 -0.85
N LEU A 171 -19.28 13.80 -0.76
CA LEU A 171 -18.42 13.87 0.42
C LEU A 171 -18.34 15.28 0.96
N LEU A 172 -18.42 15.43 2.28
CA LEU A 172 -18.20 16.66 3.01
C LEU A 172 -17.05 16.47 3.99
N ARG A 173 -16.31 17.55 4.24
CA ARG A 173 -15.47 17.69 5.44
C ARG A 173 -16.02 18.84 6.25
N ILE A 174 -16.32 18.57 7.51
CA ILE A 174 -16.93 19.57 8.40
C ILE A 174 -16.22 19.59 9.75
N SER A 175 -16.20 20.76 10.38
CA SER A 175 -15.90 20.91 11.80
C SER A 175 -17.20 21.21 12.54
N VAL A 176 -17.46 20.48 13.61
CA VAL A 176 -18.71 20.56 14.36
C VAL A 176 -18.51 20.14 15.81
N ALA A 177 -19.33 20.67 16.71
CA ALA A 177 -19.29 20.33 18.11
C ALA A 177 -19.64 18.84 18.35
N PRO A 178 -18.92 18.11 19.23
CA PRO A 178 -19.16 16.68 19.44
C PRO A 178 -20.58 16.33 19.87
N GLU A 179 -21.29 17.25 20.52
CA GLU A 179 -22.61 17.04 21.11
C GLU A 179 -23.69 16.80 20.05
N VAL A 180 -23.51 17.33 18.83
CA VAL A 180 -24.47 17.18 17.73
C VAL A 180 -24.16 16.00 16.81
N LEU A 181 -23.08 15.26 17.05
CA LEU A 181 -22.69 14.12 16.21
C LEU A 181 -23.77 13.04 16.17
N ASN A 182 -24.44 12.77 17.30
CA ASN A 182 -25.52 11.78 17.35
C ASN A 182 -26.70 12.15 16.42
N ASP A 183 -27.02 13.43 16.33
CA ASP A 183 -28.11 13.91 15.49
C ASP A 183 -27.72 13.83 14.00
N ILE A 184 -26.49 14.22 13.66
CA ILE A 184 -25.95 14.11 12.29
C ILE A 184 -25.91 12.66 11.83
N VAL A 185 -25.40 11.74 12.67
CA VAL A 185 -25.37 10.29 12.38
C VAL A 185 -26.78 9.73 12.12
N SER A 186 -27.79 10.28 12.81
CA SER A 186 -29.17 9.84 12.69
C SER A 186 -29.86 10.31 11.39
N MET A 187 -29.28 11.25 10.66
CA MET A 187 -29.84 11.75 9.41
C MET A 187 -29.95 10.65 8.34
N ASN A 188 -31.07 10.62 7.61
CA ASN A 188 -31.30 9.67 6.51
C ASN A 188 -30.41 9.93 5.29
N GLN A 189 -29.89 11.15 5.19
CA GLN A 189 -28.96 11.62 4.17
C GLN A 189 -27.54 11.06 4.38
N VAL A 190 -27.18 10.75 5.63
CA VAL A 190 -25.82 10.32 6.00
C VAL A 190 -25.68 8.82 5.79
N ARG A 191 -24.66 8.45 5.01
CA ARG A 191 -24.26 7.07 4.73
C ARG A 191 -23.16 6.60 5.69
N TRP A 192 -22.17 7.46 5.96
CA TRP A 192 -21.04 7.17 6.84
C TRP A 192 -20.39 8.46 7.36
N ILE A 193 -19.88 8.45 8.59
CA ILE A 193 -19.02 9.50 9.14
C ILE A 193 -17.78 8.93 9.84
N GLU A 194 -16.69 9.68 9.78
CA GLU A 194 -15.43 9.31 10.43
C GLU A 194 -14.56 10.54 10.72
N PRO A 195 -13.63 10.47 11.69
CA PRO A 195 -12.59 11.49 11.83
C PRO A 195 -11.83 11.68 10.52
N TRP A 196 -11.59 12.93 10.13
CA TRP A 196 -10.66 13.26 9.06
C TRP A 196 -9.31 13.60 9.67
N PHE A 197 -8.25 13.04 9.10
CA PHE A 197 -6.87 13.40 9.42
C PHE A 197 -6.24 13.97 8.16
N GLU A 198 -5.43 15.02 8.34
CA GLU A 198 -4.67 15.59 7.25
C GLU A 198 -3.73 14.51 6.65
N PRO A 199 -3.81 14.25 5.34
CA PRO A 199 -2.89 13.32 4.70
C PRO A 199 -1.44 13.84 4.80
N GLY A 200 -0.55 13.07 5.42
CA GLY A 200 0.89 13.34 5.46
C GLY A 200 1.66 12.69 4.30
N TYR A 201 2.86 13.20 4.01
CA TYR A 201 3.80 12.54 3.09
C TYR A 201 4.42 11.30 3.75
N LEU A 202 4.67 10.24 2.97
CA LEU A 202 4.86 8.87 3.50
C LEU A 202 6.31 8.33 3.41
N ASN A 203 7.32 9.19 3.18
CA ASN A 203 8.73 8.77 3.02
C ASN A 203 9.79 9.83 3.42
N ASP A 204 9.44 10.81 4.26
CA ASP A 204 10.36 11.91 4.60
C ASP A 204 11.38 11.57 5.70
N SER A 205 11.14 10.51 6.47
CA SER A 205 11.85 10.24 7.72
C SER A 205 12.90 9.12 7.63
N ALA A 206 13.01 8.44 6.48
CA ALA A 206 13.86 7.25 6.35
C ALA A 206 15.35 7.51 6.66
N GLN A 207 15.84 8.74 6.44
CA GLN A 207 17.27 9.06 6.62
C GLN A 207 17.71 9.02 8.08
N TRP A 208 17.01 9.73 8.99
CA TRP A 208 17.42 9.78 10.39
C TRP A 208 17.16 8.45 11.09
N VAL A 209 16.06 7.75 10.71
CA VAL A 209 15.71 6.42 11.23
C VAL A 209 16.81 5.41 10.89
N SER A 210 17.26 5.38 9.63
CA SER A 210 18.30 4.44 9.20
C SER A 210 19.70 4.78 9.72
N GLN A 211 19.94 6.01 10.17
CA GLN A 211 21.28 6.48 10.56
C GLN A 211 21.51 6.52 12.07
N SER A 212 20.51 6.91 12.86
CA SER A 212 20.69 7.17 14.30
C SER A 212 19.53 6.70 15.17
N MET A 213 18.33 6.54 14.59
CA MET A 213 17.07 6.39 15.34
C MET A 213 16.77 7.57 16.29
N GLU A 214 17.45 8.70 16.10
CA GLU A 214 17.22 9.95 16.82
C GLU A 214 16.59 10.97 15.87
N LEU A 215 15.47 11.55 16.29
CA LEU A 215 14.66 12.44 15.45
C LEU A 215 15.53 13.54 14.81
N ASP A 216 15.49 13.61 13.49
CA ASP A 216 16.23 14.54 12.64
C ASP A 216 17.76 14.50 12.74
N TYR A 217 18.34 13.59 13.52
CA TYR A 217 19.79 13.48 13.66
C TYR A 217 20.39 12.52 12.63
N ARG A 218 21.06 13.05 11.61
CA ARG A 218 21.70 12.27 10.54
C ARG A 218 23.18 12.02 10.85
N SER A 219 23.44 11.04 11.72
CA SER A 219 24.77 10.82 12.30
C SER A 219 25.89 10.58 11.27
N LEU A 220 25.60 10.07 10.06
CA LEU A 220 26.59 9.91 9.00
C LEU A 220 26.88 11.25 8.32
N TRP A 221 25.85 12.06 8.05
CA TRP A 221 26.01 13.37 7.41
C TRP A 221 26.77 14.34 8.32
N GLU A 222 26.53 14.29 9.63
CA GLU A 222 27.30 15.05 10.63
C GLU A 222 28.79 14.71 10.64
N ARG A 223 29.16 13.54 10.11
CA ARG A 223 30.55 13.10 9.94
C ARG A 223 31.08 13.38 8.52
N GLY A 224 30.31 14.11 7.69
CA GLY A 224 30.64 14.39 6.30
C GLY A 224 30.43 13.21 5.35
N LEU A 225 29.75 12.14 5.79
CA LEU A 225 29.52 10.94 4.97
C LEU A 225 28.17 11.04 4.25
N THR A 226 28.17 11.71 3.11
CA THR A 226 26.97 11.90 2.26
C THR A 226 26.98 10.98 1.03
N GLY A 227 28.03 10.16 0.85
CA GLY A 227 28.24 9.35 -0.35
C GLY A 227 28.93 10.09 -1.49
N GLU A 228 29.57 11.24 -1.21
CA GLU A 228 30.41 11.94 -2.18
C GLU A 228 31.49 11.02 -2.77
N GLY A 229 31.68 11.09 -4.09
CA GLY A 229 32.62 10.24 -4.82
C GLY A 229 32.15 8.79 -5.03
N VAL A 230 31.02 8.39 -4.45
CA VAL A 230 30.38 7.10 -4.68
C VAL A 230 29.38 7.22 -5.83
N ILE A 231 29.38 6.21 -6.69
CA ILE A 231 28.40 6.07 -7.76
C ILE A 231 27.64 4.78 -7.51
N VAL A 232 26.32 4.86 -7.62
CA VAL A 232 25.42 3.72 -7.53
C VAL A 232 24.58 3.65 -8.78
N SER A 233 23.96 2.50 -9.01
CA SER A 233 23.01 2.32 -10.10
C SER A 233 21.63 1.95 -9.59
N SER A 234 20.61 2.28 -10.37
CA SER A 234 19.24 1.84 -10.13
C SER A 234 18.64 1.41 -11.45
N ALA A 235 17.88 0.32 -11.45
CA ALA A 235 17.04 -0.07 -12.57
C ALA A 235 15.57 0.01 -12.14
N ASP A 236 14.77 0.86 -12.77
CA ASP A 236 13.40 1.12 -12.33
C ASP A 236 12.52 1.74 -13.45
N ALA A 237 11.21 1.89 -13.21
CA ALA A 237 10.25 2.42 -14.19
C ALA A 237 10.32 3.95 -14.26
N GLY A 238 11.16 4.46 -15.16
CA GLY A 238 11.24 5.88 -15.44
C GLY A 238 12.08 6.67 -14.43
N ILE A 239 12.60 7.79 -14.92
CA ILE A 239 13.14 8.84 -14.07
C ILE A 239 12.86 10.21 -14.68
N THR A 240 12.24 11.10 -13.90
CA THR A 240 12.09 12.51 -14.24
C THR A 240 13.43 13.20 -13.97
N THR A 241 14.29 13.25 -14.98
CA THR A 241 15.63 13.85 -14.90
C THR A 241 15.62 15.35 -14.58
N THR A 242 14.47 16.02 -14.82
CA THR A 242 14.22 17.43 -14.51
C THR A 242 13.60 17.67 -13.14
N HIS A 243 13.41 16.62 -12.33
CA HIS A 243 12.93 16.76 -10.96
C HIS A 243 13.94 17.58 -10.13
N VAL A 244 13.49 18.39 -9.18
CA VAL A 244 14.35 19.31 -8.39
C VAL A 244 15.59 18.60 -7.79
N MET A 245 15.38 17.37 -7.31
CA MET A 245 16.39 16.47 -6.73
C MET A 245 17.49 16.02 -7.71
N PHE A 246 17.29 16.17 -9.02
CA PHE A 246 18.22 15.71 -10.07
C PHE A 246 18.61 16.78 -11.08
N ALA A 247 17.73 17.76 -11.32
CA ALA A 247 17.85 18.73 -12.39
C ALA A 247 19.19 19.47 -12.37
N ASP A 248 19.81 19.59 -13.55
CA ASP A 248 21.06 20.30 -13.76
C ASP A 248 20.86 21.32 -14.89
N SER A 249 21.10 22.60 -14.60
CA SER A 249 20.93 23.66 -15.60
C SER A 249 22.06 23.72 -16.63
N ALA A 250 23.23 23.13 -16.33
CA ALA A 250 24.38 23.10 -17.21
C ALA A 250 24.35 21.91 -18.18
N THR A 251 23.84 20.76 -17.72
CA THR A 251 23.73 19.55 -18.55
C THR A 251 22.29 19.03 -18.51
N GLN A 252 21.56 19.18 -19.61
CA GLN A 252 20.23 18.59 -19.73
C GLN A 252 20.32 17.14 -20.23
N ILE A 253 19.47 16.29 -19.67
CA ILE A 253 19.31 14.90 -20.12
C ILE A 253 18.04 14.83 -20.97
N THR A 254 18.19 14.68 -22.28
CA THR A 254 17.08 14.67 -23.24
C THR A 254 16.95 13.38 -24.04
N ASP A 255 17.89 12.44 -23.90
CA ASP A 255 17.90 11.17 -24.62
C ASP A 255 18.70 10.11 -23.82
N TRP A 256 18.80 8.90 -24.36
CA TRP A 256 19.66 7.86 -23.83
C TRP A 256 21.13 8.23 -23.97
N GLY A 257 21.93 7.94 -22.95
CA GLY A 257 23.38 8.07 -23.06
C GLY A 257 24.11 8.31 -21.75
N ASN A 258 25.36 8.74 -21.93
CA ASN A 258 26.27 9.06 -20.84
C ASN A 258 26.37 10.57 -20.65
N TYR A 259 26.25 10.98 -19.39
CA TYR A 259 26.24 12.35 -18.92
C TYR A 259 27.29 12.54 -17.80
N PRO A 260 28.58 12.31 -18.09
CA PRO A 260 29.61 12.23 -17.06
C PRO A 260 29.82 13.53 -16.27
N TYR A 261 29.35 14.66 -16.78
CA TYR A 261 29.44 15.98 -16.14
C TYR A 261 28.13 16.45 -15.50
N HIS A 262 27.04 15.69 -15.64
CA HIS A 262 25.76 16.05 -15.03
C HIS A 262 25.81 15.86 -13.51
N ARG A 263 25.28 16.81 -12.74
CA ARG A 263 25.46 16.89 -11.28
C ARG A 263 25.08 15.59 -10.55
N LYS A 264 23.92 15.00 -10.87
CA LYS A 264 23.41 13.76 -10.21
C LYS A 264 23.45 12.51 -11.07
N ILE A 265 22.80 12.54 -12.24
CA ILE A 265 22.62 11.37 -13.09
C ILE A 265 23.78 11.28 -14.10
N ILE A 266 24.64 10.28 -13.95
CA ILE A 266 25.79 10.11 -14.84
C ILE A 266 25.44 9.41 -16.14
N ALA A 267 24.34 8.66 -16.19
CA ALA A 267 23.90 7.94 -17.38
C ALA A 267 22.42 7.59 -17.27
N VAL A 268 21.75 7.52 -18.41
CA VAL A 268 20.41 6.93 -18.56
C VAL A 268 20.45 5.99 -19.75
N HIS A 269 20.26 4.69 -19.54
CA HIS A 269 20.25 3.68 -20.60
C HIS A 269 18.98 2.83 -20.54
N PRO A 270 18.47 2.37 -21.69
CA PRO A 270 17.32 1.49 -21.71
C PRO A 270 17.70 0.08 -21.25
N SER A 271 16.81 -0.59 -20.52
CA SER A 271 16.95 -2.01 -20.17
C SER A 271 16.60 -2.97 -21.31
N SER A 272 15.80 -2.51 -22.27
CA SER A 272 15.28 -3.29 -23.39
C SER A 272 14.85 -2.37 -24.55
N PRO A 273 14.65 -2.89 -25.77
CA PRO A 273 14.11 -2.11 -26.89
C PRO A 273 12.69 -1.56 -26.64
N GLU A 274 11.92 -2.18 -25.74
CA GLU A 274 10.61 -1.70 -25.33
C GLU A 274 10.66 -0.53 -24.35
N ALA A 275 11.82 -0.23 -23.78
CA ALA A 275 11.97 0.84 -22.81
C ALA A 275 11.70 2.22 -23.43
N ARG A 276 11.18 3.12 -22.62
CA ARG A 276 10.88 4.51 -22.95
C ARG A 276 11.38 5.38 -21.82
N MET A 277 12.06 6.46 -22.20
CA MET A 277 12.72 7.32 -21.24
C MET A 277 11.72 8.12 -20.42
N GLY A 278 11.89 8.09 -19.10
CA GLY A 278 11.14 8.94 -18.17
C GLY A 278 9.89 8.30 -17.57
N ASP A 279 9.23 9.04 -16.69
CA ASP A 279 8.07 8.60 -15.92
C ASP A 279 6.78 8.62 -16.75
N LEU A 280 6.55 7.59 -17.56
CA LEU A 280 5.38 7.51 -18.44
C LEU A 280 4.13 6.90 -17.80
N VAL A 281 4.28 6.00 -16.84
CA VAL A 281 3.18 5.25 -16.22
C VAL A 281 2.94 5.73 -14.79
N ASP A 282 4.01 5.79 -14.01
CA ASP A 282 4.04 6.30 -12.65
C ASP A 282 5.42 6.96 -12.38
N TYR A 283 5.64 7.39 -11.14
CA TYR A 283 6.87 8.04 -10.68
C TYR A 283 7.74 7.12 -9.82
N HIS A 284 7.59 5.79 -9.97
CA HIS A 284 8.21 4.82 -9.07
C HIS A 284 9.74 4.91 -9.11
N GLY A 285 10.34 4.97 -10.30
CA GLY A 285 11.79 5.07 -10.43
C GLY A 285 12.36 6.41 -9.98
N THR A 286 11.66 7.52 -10.18
CA THR A 286 12.01 8.81 -9.57
C THR A 286 11.99 8.73 -8.05
N HIS A 287 10.94 8.14 -7.47
CA HIS A 287 10.81 8.02 -6.02
C HIS A 287 11.92 7.15 -5.39
N THR A 288 12.24 6.00 -6.00
CA THR A 288 13.32 5.13 -5.51
C THR A 288 14.69 5.78 -5.69
N ALA A 289 14.93 6.47 -6.80
CA ALA A 289 16.14 7.25 -7.02
C ALA A 289 16.29 8.39 -6.00
N CYS A 290 15.20 9.10 -5.68
CA CYS A 290 15.19 10.17 -4.67
C CYS A 290 15.52 9.60 -3.29
N THR A 291 14.95 8.45 -2.94
CA THR A 291 15.25 7.76 -1.67
C THR A 291 16.75 7.42 -1.54
N ILE A 292 17.38 7.00 -2.65
CA ILE A 292 18.81 6.67 -2.66
C ILE A 292 19.66 7.94 -2.53
N CYS A 293 19.45 8.91 -3.42
CA CYS A 293 20.40 10.01 -3.61
C CYS A 293 19.77 11.34 -4.06
N GLY A 294 18.47 11.58 -3.81
CA GLY A 294 17.88 12.89 -4.07
C GLY A 294 18.64 14.00 -3.31
N GLU A 295 18.82 15.15 -3.94
CA GLU A 295 19.53 16.28 -3.32
C GLU A 295 19.05 17.61 -3.94
N ASP A 296 18.53 18.53 -3.12
CA ASP A 296 17.93 19.79 -3.58
C ASP A 296 18.67 21.08 -3.17
N SER A 297 19.79 21.01 -2.43
CA SER A 297 20.57 22.19 -2.03
C SER A 297 21.17 22.95 -3.22
N TYR A 298 21.32 22.30 -4.38
CA TYR A 298 21.63 22.98 -5.66
C TYR A 298 20.71 24.16 -5.95
N TRP A 299 19.43 24.08 -5.55
CA TRP A 299 18.43 25.12 -5.74
C TRP A 299 18.28 26.06 -4.54
N GLN A 300 19.17 25.96 -3.55
CA GLN A 300 19.06 26.62 -2.24
C GLN A 300 17.75 26.26 -1.53
N CYS A 301 17.21 25.07 -1.84
CA CYS A 301 16.17 24.42 -1.07
C CYS A 301 16.89 23.53 -0.06
N GLU A 302 16.65 23.74 1.23
CA GLU A 302 17.14 22.84 2.29
C GLU A 302 15.91 22.11 2.82
N SER A 303 15.39 21.16 2.04
CA SER A 303 14.27 20.34 2.50
C SER A 303 14.76 19.15 3.31
N ALA A 304 13.89 18.57 4.13
CA ALA A 304 14.20 17.33 4.86
C ALA A 304 14.16 16.08 3.96
N TYR A 305 13.97 16.23 2.65
CA TYR A 305 13.59 15.15 1.72
C TYR A 305 14.75 14.60 0.88
N ASP A 306 16.00 14.89 1.28
CA ASP A 306 17.19 14.34 0.64
C ASP A 306 17.24 12.80 0.71
N GLY A 307 17.91 12.17 -0.24
CA GLY A 307 18.13 10.72 -0.21
C GLY A 307 19.07 10.31 0.93
N ILE A 308 19.19 9.01 1.20
CA ILE A 308 20.13 8.49 2.21
C ILE A 308 21.58 8.96 1.96
N ALA A 309 21.98 9.01 0.69
CA ALA A 309 23.31 9.42 0.25
C ALA A 309 23.22 10.59 -0.76
N PRO A 310 22.98 11.83 -0.29
CA PRO A 310 22.74 12.97 -1.18
C PRO A 310 23.98 13.38 -1.99
N GLY A 311 25.18 13.01 -1.56
CA GLY A 311 26.44 13.22 -2.30
C GLY A 311 26.72 12.19 -3.41
N THR A 312 25.97 11.08 -3.44
CA THR A 312 26.16 10.02 -4.44
C THR A 312 25.60 10.41 -5.81
N ARG A 313 26.22 9.92 -6.88
CA ARG A 313 25.75 10.07 -8.26
C ARG A 313 25.14 8.77 -8.79
N LEU A 314 24.20 8.88 -9.73
CA LEU A 314 23.34 7.78 -10.16
C LEU A 314 23.59 7.38 -11.62
N PHE A 315 23.80 6.09 -11.87
CA PHE A 315 23.66 5.48 -13.19
C PHE A 315 22.27 4.85 -13.27
N PHE A 316 21.41 5.34 -14.15
CA PHE A 316 20.04 4.85 -14.23
C PHE A 316 19.85 3.91 -15.43
N ILE A 317 19.32 2.73 -15.18
CA ILE A 317 18.77 1.85 -16.20
C ILE A 317 17.25 2.02 -16.19
N ASP A 318 16.69 2.44 -17.31
CA ASP A 318 15.26 2.68 -17.40
C ASP A 318 14.53 1.41 -17.85
N ASN A 319 13.68 0.91 -16.96
CA ASN A 319 12.72 -0.18 -17.18
C ASN A 319 11.32 0.37 -17.49
N GLY A 320 11.14 1.68 -17.61
CA GLY A 320 9.89 2.31 -17.99
C GLY A 320 9.49 1.88 -19.40
N GLY A 321 8.23 1.50 -19.59
CA GLY A 321 7.67 1.25 -20.91
C GLY A 321 6.39 2.08 -21.10
N GLU A 322 5.81 2.04 -22.30
CA GLU A 322 4.68 2.92 -22.64
C GLU A 322 3.43 2.69 -21.79
N THR A 323 3.19 1.45 -21.34
CA THR A 323 2.02 1.08 -20.51
C THR A 323 2.34 0.18 -19.32
N LYS A 324 3.56 -0.35 -19.25
CA LYS A 324 4.05 -1.28 -18.22
C LYS A 324 5.57 -1.26 -18.20
N MET A 325 6.18 -1.84 -17.17
CA MET A 325 7.62 -2.07 -17.16
C MET A 325 8.08 -2.87 -18.38
N ALA A 326 9.15 -2.39 -19.01
CA ALA A 326 9.89 -2.99 -20.10
C ALA A 326 11.04 -3.82 -19.52
N TYR A 327 10.72 -4.97 -18.92
CA TYR A 327 11.70 -5.81 -18.22
C TYR A 327 12.92 -6.17 -19.10
N PRO A 328 14.13 -6.23 -18.52
CA PRO A 328 15.31 -6.68 -19.25
C PRO A 328 15.13 -8.13 -19.70
N GLN A 329 15.54 -8.41 -20.95
CA GLN A 329 15.58 -9.77 -21.48
C GLN A 329 16.81 -10.55 -20.99
N ASP A 330 17.90 -9.83 -20.71
CA ASP A 330 19.14 -10.36 -20.16
C ASP A 330 19.55 -9.53 -18.93
N TYR A 331 19.38 -10.13 -17.75
CA TYR A 331 19.70 -9.48 -16.47
C TYR A 331 21.21 -9.31 -16.31
N TYR A 332 22.02 -10.25 -16.80
CA TYR A 332 23.48 -10.15 -16.77
C TYR A 332 23.93 -8.92 -17.54
N GLN A 333 23.39 -8.73 -18.76
CA GLN A 333 23.70 -7.56 -19.58
C GLN A 333 23.30 -6.26 -18.89
N MET A 334 22.12 -6.21 -18.25
CA MET A 334 21.65 -5.04 -17.51
C MET A 334 22.67 -4.60 -16.45
N TYR A 335 23.15 -5.53 -15.62
CA TYR A 335 24.16 -5.23 -14.61
C TYR A 335 25.52 -4.89 -15.22
N ALA A 336 25.92 -5.56 -16.30
CA ALA A 336 27.20 -5.32 -16.97
C ALA A 336 27.30 -3.91 -17.55
N VAL A 337 26.22 -3.42 -18.17
CA VAL A 337 26.14 -2.05 -18.69
C VAL A 337 26.32 -1.03 -17.57
N ALA A 338 25.60 -1.20 -16.46
CA ALA A 338 25.72 -0.28 -15.33
C ALA A 338 27.10 -0.35 -14.69
N LYS A 339 27.64 -1.56 -14.44
CA LYS A 339 28.95 -1.76 -13.81
C LYS A 339 30.10 -1.14 -14.60
N GLU A 340 30.03 -1.11 -15.92
CA GLU A 340 31.09 -0.51 -16.72
C GLU A 340 31.20 1.00 -16.48
N GLY A 341 30.08 1.64 -16.13
CA GLY A 341 30.00 3.06 -15.79
C GLY A 341 30.32 3.94 -16.99
N ASN A 342 30.93 5.09 -16.73
CA ASN A 342 31.42 5.99 -17.78
C ASN A 342 32.55 6.89 -17.25
N HIS A 343 32.81 8.01 -17.94
CA HIS A 343 33.89 8.93 -17.57
C HIS A 343 33.71 9.58 -16.18
N ALA A 344 32.50 9.60 -15.60
CA ALA A 344 32.29 10.01 -14.21
C ALA A 344 32.82 9.00 -13.19
N GLY A 345 32.89 7.71 -13.56
CA GLY A 345 33.27 6.62 -12.67
C GLY A 345 32.40 5.38 -12.87
N LYS A 346 32.56 4.40 -11.97
CA LYS A 346 31.91 3.10 -12.04
C LYS A 346 30.95 2.89 -10.86
N PRO A 347 29.67 2.54 -11.11
CA PRO A 347 28.76 2.13 -10.07
C PRO A 347 29.27 0.90 -9.31
N ILE A 348 29.10 0.89 -7.99
CA ILE A 348 29.52 -0.25 -7.13
C ILE A 348 28.36 -1.15 -6.70
N LEU A 349 27.13 -0.72 -6.94
CA LEU A 349 25.93 -1.46 -6.61
C LEU A 349 24.79 -1.11 -7.55
N MET A 350 23.78 -1.99 -7.63
CA MET A 350 22.50 -1.72 -8.28
C MET A 350 21.33 -1.98 -7.32
N SER A 351 20.47 -0.97 -7.16
CA SER A 351 19.17 -1.10 -6.50
C SER A 351 18.08 -1.44 -7.51
N ASN A 352 17.18 -2.37 -7.16
CA ASN A 352 16.08 -2.80 -8.01
C ASN A 352 14.81 -2.96 -7.18
N SER A 353 13.81 -2.11 -7.42
CA SER A 353 12.57 -2.10 -6.62
C SER A 353 11.38 -2.73 -7.35
N TRP A 354 11.63 -3.80 -8.09
CA TRP A 354 10.63 -4.47 -8.94
C TRP A 354 10.86 -5.98 -8.97
N ARG A 355 9.94 -6.71 -9.60
CA ARG A 355 9.97 -8.18 -9.72
C ARG A 355 9.86 -8.62 -11.17
N SER A 356 10.36 -9.82 -11.46
CA SER A 356 10.33 -10.41 -12.80
C SER A 356 9.15 -11.34 -13.05
N SER A 357 8.48 -11.82 -11.99
CA SER A 357 7.37 -12.77 -12.07
C SER A 357 6.34 -12.59 -10.96
N THR A 358 5.18 -13.25 -11.10
CA THR A 358 4.15 -13.37 -10.06
C THR A 358 4.24 -14.68 -9.28
N ASP A 359 5.15 -15.57 -9.67
CA ASP A 359 5.40 -16.82 -8.97
C ASP A 359 6.28 -16.53 -7.76
N TYR A 360 5.77 -16.86 -6.58
CA TYR A 360 6.45 -16.55 -5.31
C TYR A 360 7.36 -17.70 -4.88
N LEU A 361 8.36 -17.36 -4.07
CA LEU A 361 9.30 -18.27 -3.40
C LEU A 361 10.30 -18.99 -4.32
N ILE A 362 10.05 -19.03 -5.62
CA ILE A 362 10.83 -19.83 -6.59
C ILE A 362 12.19 -19.24 -6.95
N TYR A 363 13.03 -20.06 -7.57
CA TYR A 363 14.26 -19.67 -8.25
C TYR A 363 14.11 -19.82 -9.76
N ASP A 364 14.08 -18.71 -10.50
CA ASP A 364 13.86 -18.72 -11.96
C ASP A 364 15.11 -18.29 -12.76
N LEU A 365 14.92 -18.08 -14.07
CA LEU A 365 15.99 -17.65 -14.97
C LEU A 365 16.58 -16.29 -14.58
N SER A 366 15.76 -15.36 -14.09
CA SER A 366 16.24 -14.04 -13.63
C SER A 366 17.17 -14.21 -12.43
N CYS A 367 16.80 -15.06 -11.46
CA CYS A 367 17.68 -15.38 -10.33
C CYS A 367 19.00 -15.98 -10.77
N ARG A 368 18.96 -16.90 -11.74
CA ARG A 368 20.17 -17.54 -12.29
C ARG A 368 21.11 -16.53 -12.93
N GLN A 369 20.61 -15.67 -13.81
CA GLN A 369 21.43 -14.66 -14.48
C GLN A 369 22.00 -13.63 -13.49
N THR A 370 21.21 -13.24 -12.49
CA THR A 370 21.67 -12.37 -11.39
C THR A 370 22.78 -13.02 -10.57
N ASP A 371 22.63 -14.31 -10.20
CA ASP A 371 23.65 -15.04 -9.44
C ASP A 371 24.94 -15.24 -10.24
N GLU A 372 24.83 -15.51 -11.54
CA GLU A 372 25.96 -15.63 -12.47
C GLU A 372 26.74 -14.32 -12.55
N PHE A 373 26.04 -13.19 -12.73
CA PHE A 373 26.70 -11.88 -12.72
C PHE A 373 27.39 -11.59 -11.38
N ALA A 374 26.71 -11.82 -10.25
CA ALA A 374 27.27 -11.57 -8.94
C ALA A 374 28.51 -12.44 -8.66
N TRP A 375 28.49 -13.69 -9.13
CA TRP A 375 29.64 -14.60 -9.05
C TRP A 375 30.84 -14.09 -9.85
N ASP A 376 30.60 -13.64 -11.09
CA ASP A 376 31.65 -13.11 -11.96
C ASP A 376 32.16 -11.72 -11.53
N ASN A 377 31.38 -11.00 -10.72
CA ASN A 377 31.65 -9.61 -10.33
C ASN A 377 31.50 -9.39 -8.80
N PRO A 378 32.37 -10.00 -7.97
CA PRO A 378 32.24 -9.97 -6.50
C PRO A 378 32.34 -8.58 -5.86
N GLY A 379 32.81 -7.57 -6.60
CA GLY A 379 32.88 -6.18 -6.16
C GLY A 379 31.63 -5.34 -6.49
N PHE A 380 30.57 -5.95 -7.06
CA PHE A 380 29.34 -5.25 -7.43
C PHE A 380 28.16 -5.83 -6.65
N LEU A 381 27.54 -5.01 -5.80
CA LEU A 381 26.43 -5.44 -4.95
C LEU A 381 25.08 -5.30 -5.66
N ILE A 382 24.26 -6.35 -5.64
CA ILE A 382 22.90 -6.31 -6.20
C ILE A 382 21.89 -6.34 -5.06
N LEU A 383 21.01 -5.35 -5.06
CA LEU A 383 19.90 -5.24 -4.13
C LEU A 383 18.57 -5.40 -4.87
N TYR A 384 17.66 -6.15 -4.26
CA TYR A 384 16.27 -6.26 -4.69
C TYR A 384 15.33 -5.96 -3.53
N SER A 385 14.21 -5.29 -3.80
CA SER A 385 13.11 -5.28 -2.83
C SER A 385 12.62 -6.71 -2.61
N GLN A 386 12.29 -7.04 -1.36
CA GLN A 386 11.83 -8.38 -0.99
C GLN A 386 10.44 -8.70 -1.56
N GLY A 387 9.66 -7.68 -1.91
CA GLY A 387 8.30 -7.79 -2.43
C GLY A 387 7.23 -7.34 -1.44
N ASN A 388 6.03 -7.09 -1.97
CA ASN A 388 4.89 -6.51 -1.23
C ASN A 388 3.71 -7.49 -1.13
N PHE A 389 3.99 -8.79 -0.91
CA PHE A 389 2.97 -9.85 -0.97
C PHE A 389 2.75 -10.58 0.36
N GLY A 390 3.28 -10.03 1.47
CA GLY A 390 3.10 -10.57 2.81
C GLY A 390 3.44 -12.05 2.88
N SER A 391 2.45 -12.87 3.28
CA SER A 391 2.60 -14.32 3.44
C SER A 391 2.81 -15.10 2.14
N ASN A 392 2.56 -14.52 0.97
CA ASN A 392 2.89 -15.19 -0.30
C ASN A 392 4.42 -15.27 -0.49
N GLY A 393 5.14 -14.33 0.12
CA GLY A 393 6.60 -14.29 0.17
C GLY A 393 7.27 -13.62 -1.03
N PRO A 394 8.61 -13.70 -1.13
CA PRO A 394 9.37 -12.96 -2.12
C PRO A 394 9.16 -13.48 -3.54
N SER A 395 9.22 -12.60 -4.52
CA SER A 395 9.26 -12.94 -5.94
C SER A 395 10.68 -12.79 -6.51
N PRO A 396 11.08 -13.61 -7.49
CA PRO A 396 12.28 -13.35 -8.28
C PRO A 396 12.36 -11.90 -8.80
N PRO A 397 13.57 -11.31 -8.90
CA PRO A 397 14.88 -11.89 -8.57
C PRO A 397 15.29 -11.83 -7.08
N ALA A 398 14.43 -11.33 -6.18
CA ALA A 398 14.77 -11.20 -4.75
C ALA A 398 15.14 -12.53 -4.07
N THR A 399 14.62 -13.63 -4.61
CA THR A 399 14.91 -15.01 -4.23
C THR A 399 16.24 -15.54 -4.76
N ALA A 400 17.07 -14.75 -5.46
CA ALA A 400 18.42 -15.15 -5.89
C ALA A 400 19.36 -15.37 -4.69
N LYS A 401 20.45 -16.15 -4.88
CA LYS A 401 21.35 -16.55 -3.78
C LYS A 401 22.33 -15.44 -3.40
N ASN A 402 22.83 -14.71 -4.38
CA ASN A 402 23.92 -13.75 -4.26
C ASN A 402 23.44 -12.30 -4.30
N VAL A 403 22.23 -12.04 -3.80
CA VAL A 403 21.65 -10.70 -3.70
C VAL A 403 21.27 -10.38 -2.27
N VAL A 404 21.34 -9.09 -1.91
CA VAL A 404 20.74 -8.58 -0.68
C VAL A 404 19.28 -8.26 -1.00
N SER A 405 18.36 -9.07 -0.47
CA SER A 405 16.94 -8.72 -0.55
C SER A 405 16.52 -7.94 0.70
N VAL A 406 15.77 -6.86 0.48
CA VAL A 406 15.44 -5.88 1.53
C VAL A 406 13.94 -5.90 1.78
N GLY A 407 13.54 -6.32 2.99
CA GLY A 407 12.16 -6.23 3.46
C GLY A 407 11.83 -4.83 3.98
N ALA A 408 10.55 -4.50 4.00
CA ALA A 408 10.05 -3.25 4.57
C ALA A 408 9.73 -3.42 6.06
N THR A 409 10.17 -2.46 6.88
CA THR A 409 9.68 -2.20 8.23
C THR A 409 8.81 -0.94 8.26
N GLY A 410 8.20 -0.69 9.41
CA GLY A 410 7.66 0.61 9.78
C GLY A 410 8.73 1.71 9.79
N ASN A 411 8.40 2.85 10.36
CA ASN A 411 9.29 4.01 10.39
C ASN A 411 9.25 4.67 11.76
N GLY A 412 10.26 5.47 12.11
CA GLY A 412 10.34 6.09 13.43
C GLY A 412 10.30 5.06 14.56
N THR A 413 9.30 5.19 15.45
CA THR A 413 9.12 4.28 16.60
C THR A 413 8.72 2.86 16.22
N THR A 414 8.25 2.62 14.99
CA THR A 414 7.87 1.28 14.49
C THR A 414 8.89 0.71 13.51
N ALA A 415 10.10 1.31 13.42
CA ALA A 415 11.13 0.82 12.52
C ALA A 415 11.61 -0.61 12.82
N ASP A 416 11.36 -1.11 14.04
CA ASP A 416 11.62 -2.51 14.43
C ASP A 416 10.44 -3.46 14.11
N GLU A 417 9.32 -2.94 13.59
CA GLU A 417 8.14 -3.73 13.22
C GLU A 417 8.13 -4.01 11.71
N PRO A 418 8.03 -5.28 11.27
CA PRO A 418 7.86 -5.59 9.85
C PRO A 418 6.56 -4.97 9.31
N ALA A 419 6.64 -4.35 8.14
CA ALA A 419 5.44 -3.84 7.47
C ALA A 419 4.53 -5.01 7.07
N GLY A 420 3.21 -4.90 7.25
CA GLY A 420 2.28 -6.00 7.01
C GLY A 420 2.26 -6.53 5.57
N PHE A 421 2.62 -5.71 4.59
CA PHE A 421 2.76 -6.13 3.19
C PHE A 421 4.13 -6.73 2.86
N SER A 422 5.13 -6.55 3.72
CA SER A 422 6.51 -6.98 3.47
C SER A 422 6.56 -8.50 3.27
N SER A 423 7.04 -8.93 2.12
CA SER A 423 7.12 -10.35 1.79
C SER A 423 8.05 -11.11 2.76
N ALA A 424 7.56 -12.16 3.39
CA ALA A 424 8.35 -13.01 4.28
C ALA A 424 8.88 -14.25 3.56
N GLY A 425 10.12 -14.65 3.83
CA GLY A 425 10.62 -15.97 3.43
C GLY A 425 10.12 -17.10 4.36
N PRO A 426 10.71 -18.30 4.28
CA PRO A 426 11.83 -18.67 3.42
C PRO A 426 11.42 -18.81 1.94
N THR A 427 12.40 -19.00 1.05
CA THR A 427 12.14 -19.47 -0.34
C THR A 427 11.64 -20.92 -0.34
N ASP A 428 11.20 -21.40 -1.51
CA ASP A 428 10.65 -22.76 -1.68
C ASP A 428 11.69 -23.87 -1.37
N ASP A 429 12.95 -23.58 -1.61
CA ASP A 429 14.11 -24.41 -1.28
C ASP A 429 14.69 -24.14 0.13
N GLY A 430 13.99 -23.37 0.96
CA GLY A 430 14.30 -23.19 2.38
C GLY A 430 15.39 -22.15 2.71
N ARG A 431 15.83 -21.34 1.74
CA ARG A 431 16.82 -20.28 2.00
C ARG A 431 16.18 -19.11 2.76
N ILE A 432 16.96 -18.52 3.66
CA ILE A 432 16.52 -17.40 4.51
C ILE A 432 16.47 -16.12 3.67
N LYS A 433 15.29 -15.49 3.66
CA LYS A 433 15.00 -14.18 3.06
C LYS A 433 13.95 -13.46 3.95
N PRO A 434 13.94 -12.11 4.05
CA PRO A 434 14.90 -11.19 3.44
C PRO A 434 16.30 -11.27 4.06
N THR A 435 17.28 -10.70 3.38
CA THR A 435 18.65 -10.57 3.91
C THR A 435 18.72 -9.51 5.00
N GLN A 436 18.06 -8.38 4.77
CA GLN A 436 17.93 -7.27 5.73
C GLN A 436 16.56 -6.62 5.61
N VAL A 437 16.27 -5.71 6.53
CA VAL A 437 15.07 -4.87 6.47
C VAL A 437 15.47 -3.40 6.60
N ALA A 438 14.65 -2.52 6.03
CA ALA A 438 14.79 -1.08 6.15
C ALA A 438 13.41 -0.42 6.17
N PRO A 439 13.29 0.82 6.67
CA PRO A 439 12.04 1.57 6.64
C PRO A 439 11.47 1.62 5.21
N GLY A 440 10.28 1.07 5.04
CA GLY A 440 9.57 1.02 3.75
C GLY A 440 8.07 1.20 3.90
N TYR A 441 7.60 1.41 5.12
CA TYR A 441 6.22 1.66 5.48
C TYR A 441 6.20 2.76 6.54
N LEU A 442 5.37 3.78 6.35
CA LEU A 442 5.13 4.74 7.41
C LEU A 442 3.99 4.22 8.30
N THR A 443 4.21 4.18 9.61
CA THR A 443 3.10 4.19 10.57
C THR A 443 2.82 5.63 10.93
N SER A 444 1.60 6.09 10.63
CA SER A 444 1.07 7.41 11.02
C SER A 444 1.05 7.62 12.52
#